data_AF-A0A662JN58-F1
#
_entry.id   AF-A0A662JN58-F1
#
_cell.length_a   1.000
_cell.length_b   1.000
_cell.length_c   1.000
_cell.angle_alpha   90.00
_cell.angle_beta   90.00
_cell.angle_gamma   90.00
#
_symmetry.space_group_name_H-M   'P 1'
#
loop_
_entity.id
_entity.type
_entity.pdbx_description
1 polymer ?
#
loop_
_entity_poly.entity_id
_entity_poly.type
_entity_poly.pdbx_seq_one_letter_code
_entity_poly.pdbx_strand_id
1 'polypeptide(L)'
;MASSAMILFVDSTLTPSKLIIVGLLGLWLPAVASSALQSALQKEQVMVFRRSFTATCVLLCFIAASTLLGLILKLLGLPLTGGEMSVIGVAFASSFNALIYRYMTGRKVLNVVLTSSLWPVLAVLSLVLLGVLDVASTAPMVVASFALMGLAAYAISRAIDKLGEKLVGISAKRVFRAYVINWFTGAKEGLEQVFNHVGVDSEVSCDLAIALGPDGSVKGVIAVPQVHPGPLKNIGSSNLPPDMVKLLESATGSKALVLHGFVTHASDITSSRDYEKFLSEVATSLKSMWSSGRLRAASSISSPLVRVEAAGLSIGCQLIGGRPWVFLSGGDSGIEDVPEHFKARVERSISSKFGLKPILINAHNSYQDEVKLDLDEVEKGVLEAVDLALKASLNEPVKVGLSRVELGEYSEAHGIGSAGVGVLVLERGGLKYCYVVVDANNSDRSFRERLRSEVVSMGFEDCELFTTDNHSLVHVRGVTAERGYYILGERIDVEHFLSIVKRAVEEACSKLCEAEVLYLTVKVRAHVLGETGHRNIEALMNESVKTFKKLSLSLYVPALLVLYALSLLL
;
A
#
# COMPACT_ATOMS: atom_id res chain seq x y z
N MET A 1 4.82 37.32 -8.58
CA MET A 1 5.14 38.52 -7.79
C MET A 1 6.55 38.47 -7.24
N ALA A 2 6.99 37.43 -6.53
CA ALA A 2 8.38 37.32 -6.05
C ALA A 2 9.44 37.29 -7.19
N SER A 3 9.23 36.45 -8.23
CA SER A 3 10.12 36.38 -9.40
C SER A 3 10.15 37.68 -10.20
N SER A 4 8.99 38.34 -10.36
CA SER A 4 8.89 39.65 -10.99
C SER A 4 9.62 40.71 -10.15
N ALA A 5 9.39 40.77 -8.83
CA ALA A 5 10.01 41.73 -7.92
C ALA A 5 11.54 41.62 -7.83
N MET A 6 12.08 40.43 -8.13
CA MET A 6 13.53 40.21 -8.21
C MET A 6 14.13 40.78 -9.51
N ILE A 7 13.38 40.80 -10.62
CA ILE A 7 13.79 41.48 -11.87
C ILE A 7 13.96 42.99 -11.64
N LEU A 8 13.17 43.60 -10.73
CA LEU A 8 13.27 45.01 -10.30
C LEU A 8 14.62 45.38 -9.68
N PHE A 9 15.30 44.44 -9.00
CA PHE A 9 16.60 44.70 -8.38
C PHE A 9 17.76 44.55 -9.36
N VAL A 10 17.54 43.86 -10.49
CA VAL A 10 18.58 43.58 -11.48
C VAL A 10 18.64 44.67 -12.55
N ASP A 11 17.53 45.34 -12.83
CA ASP A 11 17.42 46.39 -13.84
C ASP A 11 16.76 47.64 -13.23
N SER A 12 17.56 48.68 -12.94
CA SER A 12 17.13 49.92 -12.28
C SER A 12 16.14 50.77 -13.11
N THR A 13 15.64 50.22 -14.21
CA THR A 13 14.82 50.89 -15.23
C THR A 13 13.34 50.48 -15.19
N LEU A 14 12.96 49.50 -14.38
CA LEU A 14 11.59 48.98 -14.31
C LEU A 14 10.78 49.65 -13.18
N THR A 15 9.70 50.35 -13.54
CA THR A 15 8.74 50.89 -12.56
C THR A 15 7.94 49.76 -11.91
N PRO A 16 7.40 49.95 -10.68
CA PRO A 16 6.51 48.97 -10.03
C PRO A 16 5.33 48.53 -10.91
N SER A 17 4.79 49.44 -11.74
CA SER A 17 3.73 49.15 -12.71
C SER A 17 4.20 48.22 -13.84
N LYS A 18 5.36 48.49 -14.45
CA LYS A 18 5.96 47.61 -15.48
C LYS A 18 6.25 46.23 -14.91
N LEU A 19 6.63 46.14 -13.64
CA LEU A 19 6.88 44.87 -12.97
C LEU A 19 5.64 43.97 -12.88
N ILE A 20 4.53 44.56 -12.45
CA ILE A 20 3.24 43.86 -12.33
C ILE A 20 2.82 43.38 -13.72
N ILE A 21 3.00 44.23 -14.75
CA ILE A 21 2.72 43.88 -16.15
C ILE A 21 3.60 42.73 -16.63
N VAL A 22 4.92 42.76 -16.40
CA VAL A 22 5.86 41.68 -16.79
C VAL A 22 5.55 40.39 -16.04
N GLY A 23 5.21 40.45 -14.75
CA GLY A 23 4.80 39.28 -13.99
C GLY A 23 3.51 38.65 -14.48
N LEU A 24 2.49 39.48 -14.71
CA LEU A 24 1.16 39.03 -15.12
C LEU A 24 1.14 38.59 -16.59
N LEU A 25 1.58 39.44 -17.51
CA LEU A 25 1.53 39.19 -18.95
C LEU A 25 2.73 38.39 -19.46
N GLY A 26 3.90 38.52 -18.85
CA GLY A 26 5.13 37.85 -19.30
C GLY A 26 5.32 36.43 -18.78
N LEU A 27 4.77 36.09 -17.60
CA LEU A 27 4.98 34.79 -16.96
C LEU A 27 3.67 34.07 -16.60
N TRP A 28 2.73 34.75 -15.95
CA TRP A 28 1.48 34.13 -15.47
C TRP A 28 0.48 33.82 -16.59
N LEU A 29 0.23 34.75 -17.50
CA LEU A 29 -0.70 34.54 -18.60
C LEU A 29 -0.21 33.42 -19.54
N PRO A 30 1.08 33.36 -19.94
CA PRO A 30 1.66 32.22 -20.64
C PRO A 30 1.51 30.89 -19.89
N ALA A 31 1.68 30.89 -18.56
CA ALA A 31 1.52 29.70 -17.73
C ALA A 31 0.09 29.15 -17.77
N VAL A 32 -0.91 30.03 -17.62
CA VAL A 32 -2.34 29.68 -17.70
C VAL A 32 -2.68 29.18 -19.11
N ALA A 33 -2.28 29.92 -20.14
CA ALA A 33 -2.57 29.59 -21.54
C ALA A 33 -1.95 28.24 -21.94
N SER A 34 -0.69 28.01 -21.58
CA SER A 34 -0.03 26.73 -21.84
C SER A 34 -0.68 25.58 -21.06
N SER A 35 -1.07 25.79 -19.80
CA SER A 35 -1.75 24.76 -19.01
C SER A 35 -3.10 24.36 -19.63
N ALA A 36 -3.85 25.34 -20.14
CA ALA A 36 -5.10 25.12 -20.87
C ALA A 36 -4.85 24.35 -22.17
N LEU A 37 -3.86 24.79 -22.98
CA LEU A 37 -3.56 24.15 -24.25
C LEU A 37 -2.99 22.74 -24.07
N GLN A 38 -2.09 22.52 -23.10
CA GLN A 38 -1.56 21.19 -22.76
C GLN A 38 -2.68 20.26 -22.34
N SER A 39 -3.61 20.72 -21.49
CA SER A 39 -4.78 19.92 -21.09
C SER A 39 -5.68 19.59 -22.30
N ALA A 40 -5.92 20.55 -23.18
CA ALA A 40 -6.78 20.37 -24.35
C ALA A 40 -6.16 19.43 -25.40
N LEU A 41 -4.86 19.59 -25.68
CA LEU A 41 -4.11 18.76 -26.64
C LEU A 41 -3.95 17.32 -26.17
N GLN A 42 -3.96 17.09 -24.86
CA GLN A 42 -3.70 15.76 -24.33
C GLN A 42 -4.98 14.93 -24.13
N LYS A 43 -6.16 15.52 -23.86
CA LYS A 43 -7.43 14.79 -23.60
C LYS A 43 -7.25 13.57 -22.65
N GLU A 44 -6.29 13.64 -21.74
CA GLU A 44 -5.87 12.51 -20.92
C GLU A 44 -6.52 12.56 -19.54
N GLN A 45 -6.81 11.39 -19.00
CA GLN A 45 -7.37 11.26 -17.65
C GLN A 45 -6.38 11.75 -16.57
N VAL A 46 -5.08 11.79 -16.88
CA VAL A 46 -4.03 12.19 -15.94
C VAL A 46 -3.72 13.69 -15.99
N MET A 47 -3.26 14.29 -17.09
CA MET A 47 -2.87 15.72 -17.10
C MET A 47 -4.04 16.66 -17.46
N VAL A 48 -5.01 16.79 -16.54
CA VAL A 48 -6.13 17.76 -16.65
C VAL A 48 -5.68 19.19 -16.29
N PHE A 49 -6.45 20.20 -16.71
CA PHE A 49 -6.13 21.62 -16.51
C PHE A 49 -5.65 21.94 -15.10
N ARG A 50 -6.39 21.51 -14.07
CA ARG A 50 -6.00 21.74 -12.67
C ARG A 50 -4.59 21.23 -12.35
N ARG A 51 -4.23 20.02 -12.81
CA ARG A 51 -2.92 19.41 -12.54
C ARG A 51 -1.81 20.04 -13.38
N SER A 52 -2.07 20.34 -14.65
CA SER A 52 -1.16 21.08 -15.52
C SER A 52 -0.86 22.48 -14.95
N PHE A 53 -1.90 23.15 -14.44
CA PHE A 53 -1.79 24.47 -13.81
C PHE A 53 -1.03 24.42 -12.48
N THR A 54 -1.33 23.44 -11.61
CA THR A 54 -0.56 23.23 -10.37
C THR A 54 0.91 22.95 -10.66
N ALA A 55 1.21 22.09 -11.63
CA ALA A 55 2.59 21.81 -12.04
C ALA A 55 3.30 23.09 -12.48
N THR A 56 2.66 23.90 -13.34
CA THR A 56 3.23 25.17 -13.80
C THR A 56 3.43 26.17 -12.65
N CYS A 57 2.51 26.22 -11.67
CA CYS A 57 2.67 27.06 -10.48
C CYS A 57 3.89 26.66 -9.64
N VAL A 58 4.11 25.36 -9.43
CA VAL A 58 5.31 24.85 -8.73
C VAL A 58 6.57 25.21 -9.51
N LEU A 59 6.54 25.11 -10.84
CA LEU A 59 7.67 25.43 -11.69
C LEU A 59 8.01 26.93 -11.72
N LEU A 60 7.06 27.82 -11.45
CA LEU A 60 7.35 29.25 -11.24
C LEU A 60 8.29 29.48 -10.04
N CYS A 61 8.25 28.61 -9.01
CA CYS A 61 9.19 28.68 -7.89
C CYS A 61 10.63 28.33 -8.33
N PHE A 62 10.80 27.45 -9.32
CA PHE A 62 12.11 27.10 -9.86
C PHE A 62 12.72 28.28 -10.62
N ILE A 63 11.89 28.99 -11.39
CA ILE A 63 12.29 30.26 -12.02
C ILE A 63 12.73 31.25 -10.94
N ALA A 64 11.91 31.47 -9.90
CA ALA A 64 12.25 32.38 -8.81
C ALA A 64 13.58 32.01 -8.11
N ALA A 65 13.81 30.72 -7.85
CA ALA A 65 15.05 30.24 -7.22
C ALA A 65 16.28 30.47 -8.11
N SER A 66 16.17 30.19 -9.41
CA SER A 66 17.26 30.46 -10.36
C SER A 66 17.55 31.97 -10.49
N THR A 67 16.52 32.83 -10.54
CA THR A 67 16.69 34.28 -10.59
C THR A 67 17.32 34.81 -9.30
N LEU A 68 16.97 34.26 -8.13
CA LEU A 68 17.60 34.59 -6.86
C LEU A 68 19.10 34.23 -6.86
N LEU A 69 19.46 33.05 -7.37
CA LEU A 69 20.85 32.66 -7.52
C LEU A 69 21.61 33.63 -8.44
N GLY A 70 21.02 33.97 -9.60
CA GLY A 70 21.59 34.96 -10.50
C GLY A 70 21.78 36.34 -9.85
N LEU A 71 20.83 36.79 -9.03
CA LEU A 71 20.93 38.04 -8.27
C LEU A 71 22.08 38.00 -7.26
N ILE A 72 22.22 36.91 -6.51
CA ILE A 72 23.35 36.72 -5.58
C ILE A 72 24.68 36.79 -6.33
N LEU A 73 24.79 36.09 -7.46
CA LEU A 73 25.97 36.10 -8.32
C LEU A 73 26.29 37.51 -8.85
N LYS A 74 25.26 38.28 -9.24
CA LYS A 74 25.42 39.68 -9.65
C LYS A 74 25.91 40.57 -8.51
N LEU A 75 25.38 40.41 -7.30
CA LEU A 75 25.83 41.14 -6.11
C LEU A 75 27.28 40.81 -5.73
N LEU A 76 27.77 39.62 -6.10
CA LEU A 76 29.18 39.22 -5.97
C LEU A 76 30.09 39.79 -7.08
N GLY A 77 29.55 40.64 -7.96
CA GLY A 77 30.32 41.36 -8.99
C GLY A 77 30.32 40.71 -10.38
N LEU A 78 29.50 39.67 -10.61
CA LEU A 78 29.39 39.07 -11.94
C LEU A 78 28.48 39.93 -12.85
N PRO A 79 28.89 40.23 -14.10
CA PRO A 79 28.16 41.09 -15.05
C PRO A 79 26.93 40.39 -15.67
N LEU A 80 26.06 39.82 -14.86
CA LEU A 80 24.87 39.10 -15.31
C LEU A 80 23.70 40.07 -15.60
N THR A 81 23.03 39.87 -16.74
CA THR A 81 21.81 40.61 -17.09
C THR A 81 20.56 39.92 -16.54
N GLY A 82 19.49 40.68 -16.29
CA GLY A 82 18.20 40.12 -15.85
C GLY A 82 17.55 39.21 -16.89
N GLY A 83 17.83 39.44 -18.17
CA GLY A 83 17.35 38.62 -19.27
C GLY A 83 17.95 37.22 -19.27
N GLU A 84 19.27 37.11 -19.11
CA GLU A 84 19.97 35.82 -19.05
C GLU A 84 19.52 34.98 -17.85
N MET A 85 19.42 35.60 -16.67
CA MET A 85 18.91 34.92 -15.47
C MET A 85 17.49 34.38 -15.68
N SER A 86 16.65 35.14 -16.38
CA SER A 86 15.26 34.73 -16.68
C SER A 86 15.21 33.57 -17.67
N VAL A 87 16.05 33.60 -18.72
CA VAL A 87 16.16 32.54 -19.72
C VAL A 87 16.65 31.23 -19.10
N ILE A 88 17.70 31.28 -18.28
CA ILE A 88 18.24 30.11 -17.57
C ILE A 88 17.15 29.50 -16.68
N GLY A 89 16.42 30.33 -15.94
CA GLY A 89 15.32 29.88 -15.07
C GLY A 89 14.17 29.23 -15.82
N VAL A 90 13.74 29.84 -16.92
CA VAL A 90 12.68 29.30 -17.79
C VAL A 90 13.10 27.97 -18.41
N ALA A 91 14.36 27.83 -18.87
CA ALA A 91 14.88 26.56 -19.39
C ALA A 91 14.96 25.47 -18.31
N PHE A 92 15.37 25.84 -17.09
CA PHE A 92 15.40 24.93 -15.95
C PHE A 92 13.99 24.43 -15.60
N ALA A 93 13.02 25.33 -15.49
CA ALA A 93 11.62 25.00 -15.25
C ALA A 93 11.02 24.13 -16.38
N SER A 94 11.35 24.41 -17.64
CA SER A 94 10.96 23.61 -18.81
C SER A 94 11.45 22.15 -18.70
N SER A 95 12.69 21.95 -18.30
CA SER A 95 13.30 20.62 -18.19
C SER A 95 12.63 19.74 -17.13
N PHE A 96 12.26 20.33 -15.98
CA PHE A 96 11.45 19.65 -14.97
C PHE A 96 10.03 19.39 -15.46
N ASN A 97 9.43 20.33 -16.19
CA ASN A 97 8.12 20.10 -16.80
C ASN A 97 8.14 18.90 -17.76
N ALA A 98 9.20 18.78 -18.57
CA ALA A 98 9.39 17.65 -19.45
C ALA A 98 9.47 16.32 -18.69
N LEU A 99 10.15 16.28 -17.53
CA LEU A 99 10.15 15.10 -16.67
C LEU A 99 8.76 14.76 -16.15
N ILE A 100 8.04 15.74 -15.60
CA ILE A 100 6.67 15.56 -15.09
C ILE A 100 5.77 15.00 -16.21
N TYR A 101 5.73 15.66 -17.37
CA TYR A 101 4.91 15.22 -18.49
C TYR A 101 5.31 13.84 -19.01
N ARG A 102 6.61 13.53 -19.08
CA ARG A 102 7.06 12.21 -19.54
C ARG A 102 6.55 11.08 -18.66
N TYR A 103 6.62 11.25 -17.34
CA TYR A 103 6.20 10.22 -16.39
C TYR A 103 4.68 10.16 -16.20
N MET A 104 4.00 11.31 -16.22
CA MET A 104 2.55 11.39 -16.08
C MET A 104 1.82 10.90 -17.35
N THR A 105 2.36 11.19 -18.54
CA THR A 105 1.72 10.85 -19.82
C THR A 105 2.27 9.62 -20.50
N GLY A 106 3.47 9.15 -20.11
CA GLY A 106 4.14 8.01 -20.74
C GLY A 106 4.55 8.25 -22.21
N ARG A 107 4.47 9.49 -22.71
CA ARG A 107 4.72 9.81 -24.12
C ARG A 107 6.20 9.70 -24.49
N LYS A 108 6.44 9.53 -25.79
CA LYS A 108 7.79 9.60 -26.39
C LYS A 108 8.39 10.99 -26.19
N VAL A 109 9.72 11.05 -26.15
CA VAL A 109 10.50 12.26 -25.87
C VAL A 109 10.09 13.44 -26.74
N LEU A 110 9.92 13.26 -28.05
CA LEU A 110 9.56 14.34 -28.96
C LEU A 110 8.24 15.04 -28.55
N ASN A 111 7.22 14.25 -28.24
CA ASN A 111 5.91 14.79 -27.84
C ASN A 111 6.00 15.53 -26.50
N VAL A 112 6.82 15.03 -25.58
CA VAL A 112 7.06 15.66 -24.28
C VAL A 112 7.77 16.99 -24.47
N VAL A 113 8.81 17.05 -25.32
CA VAL A 113 9.54 18.30 -25.61
C VAL A 113 8.60 19.32 -26.23
N LEU A 114 7.83 18.95 -27.26
CA LEU A 114 6.89 19.86 -27.92
C LEU A 114 5.84 20.42 -26.94
N THR A 115 5.28 19.57 -26.09
CA THR A 115 4.25 19.99 -25.13
C THR A 115 4.82 20.78 -23.97
N SER A 116 5.99 20.40 -23.44
CA SER A 116 6.59 21.03 -22.25
C SER A 116 7.27 22.36 -22.57
N SER A 117 7.75 22.52 -23.81
CA SER A 117 8.35 23.78 -24.31
C SER A 117 7.33 24.86 -24.64
N LEU A 118 6.03 24.54 -24.70
CA LEU A 118 4.98 25.51 -25.03
C LEU A 118 4.97 26.72 -24.08
N TRP A 119 4.92 26.47 -22.77
CA TRP A 119 4.94 27.52 -21.76
C TRP A 119 6.21 28.38 -21.84
N PRO A 120 7.42 27.80 -21.84
CA PRO A 120 8.68 28.54 -22.00
C PRO A 120 8.74 29.39 -23.27
N VAL A 121 8.28 28.87 -24.41
CA VAL A 121 8.24 29.61 -25.67
C VAL A 121 7.30 30.80 -25.56
N LEU A 122 6.09 30.60 -25.03
CA LEU A 122 5.14 31.69 -24.81
C LEU A 122 5.69 32.74 -23.83
N ALA A 123 6.38 32.33 -22.78
CA ALA A 123 6.99 33.25 -21.82
C ALA A 123 8.10 34.10 -22.45
N VAL A 124 9.04 33.47 -23.19
CA VAL A 124 10.11 34.21 -23.90
C VAL A 124 9.51 35.17 -24.93
N LEU A 125 8.52 34.73 -25.72
CA LEU A 125 7.83 35.59 -26.68
C LEU A 125 7.15 36.78 -26.00
N SER A 126 6.46 36.57 -24.87
CA SER A 126 5.83 37.65 -24.11
C SER A 126 6.87 38.64 -23.55
N LEU A 127 8.02 38.17 -23.09
CA LEU A 127 9.09 39.05 -22.59
C LEU A 127 9.75 39.87 -23.71
N VAL A 128 9.92 39.29 -24.91
CA VAL A 128 10.37 40.03 -26.10
C VAL A 128 9.34 41.10 -26.50
N LEU A 129 8.05 40.75 -26.56
CA LEU A 129 6.98 41.69 -26.92
C LEU A 129 6.82 42.85 -25.93
N LEU A 130 7.13 42.62 -24.66
CA LEU A 130 7.13 43.64 -23.62
C LEU A 130 8.40 44.51 -23.63
N GLY A 131 9.35 44.25 -24.54
CA GLY A 131 10.62 44.98 -24.64
C GLY A 131 11.58 44.70 -23.48
N VAL A 132 11.41 43.57 -22.78
CA VAL A 132 12.26 43.17 -21.65
C VAL A 132 13.48 42.38 -22.13
N LEU A 133 13.33 41.62 -23.22
CA LEU A 133 14.42 40.85 -23.83
C LEU A 133 14.71 41.38 -25.24
N ASP A 134 15.98 41.62 -25.52
CA ASP A 134 16.47 41.85 -26.89
C ASP A 134 16.78 40.51 -27.58
N VAL A 135 16.27 40.31 -28.79
CA VAL A 135 16.33 39.01 -29.48
C VAL A 135 17.75 38.65 -29.90
N ALA A 136 18.53 39.63 -30.37
CA ALA A 136 19.86 39.38 -30.91
C ALA A 136 20.86 38.96 -29.81
N SER A 137 20.82 39.63 -28.66
CA SER A 137 21.66 39.33 -27.50
C SER A 137 21.25 38.07 -26.74
N THR A 138 19.95 37.71 -26.73
CA THR A 138 19.46 36.60 -25.89
C THR A 138 19.37 35.25 -26.62
N ALA A 139 19.35 35.22 -27.95
CA ALA A 139 19.18 33.98 -28.71
C ALA A 139 20.23 32.88 -28.43
N PRO A 140 21.55 33.18 -28.34
CA PRO A 140 22.55 32.17 -28.00
C PRO A 140 22.32 31.56 -26.62
N MET A 141 21.96 32.39 -25.64
CA MET A 141 21.67 31.98 -24.27
C MET A 141 20.43 31.08 -24.19
N VAL A 142 19.39 31.39 -24.98
CA VAL A 142 18.20 30.55 -25.09
C VAL A 142 18.57 29.17 -25.60
N VAL A 143 19.29 29.08 -26.73
CA VAL A 143 19.68 27.78 -27.30
C VAL A 143 20.52 26.97 -26.31
N ALA A 144 21.56 27.58 -25.72
CA ALA A 144 22.44 26.91 -24.77
C ALA A 144 21.67 26.42 -23.53
N SER A 145 20.80 27.25 -22.96
CA SER A 145 20.03 26.93 -21.75
C SER A 145 19.08 25.76 -21.97
N PHE A 146 18.29 25.78 -23.05
CA PHE A 146 17.35 24.70 -23.36
C PHE A 146 18.07 23.41 -23.76
N ALA A 147 19.20 23.50 -24.47
CA ALA A 147 20.00 22.33 -24.82
C ALA A 147 20.61 21.65 -23.58
N LEU A 148 21.29 22.40 -22.71
CA LEU A 148 21.93 21.85 -21.51
C LEU A 148 20.90 21.31 -20.51
N MET A 149 19.84 22.08 -20.22
CA MET A 149 18.79 21.64 -19.29
C MET A 149 17.99 20.46 -19.86
N GLY A 150 17.69 20.48 -21.15
CA GLY A 150 17.02 19.39 -21.85
C GLY A 150 17.85 18.10 -21.84
N LEU A 151 19.17 18.20 -22.06
CA LEU A 151 20.09 17.07 -21.99
C LEU A 151 20.15 16.49 -20.58
N ALA A 152 20.21 17.34 -19.55
CA ALA A 152 20.15 16.91 -18.15
C ALA A 152 18.85 16.13 -17.85
N ALA A 153 17.69 16.69 -18.22
CA ALA A 153 16.41 16.00 -18.05
C ALA A 153 16.34 14.67 -18.82
N TYR A 154 16.85 14.64 -20.07
CA TYR A 154 16.89 13.41 -20.86
C TYR A 154 17.77 12.34 -20.19
N ALA A 155 18.95 12.71 -19.70
CA ALA A 155 19.87 11.82 -19.01
C ALA A 155 19.26 11.25 -17.72
N ILE A 156 18.64 12.10 -16.89
CA ILE A 156 17.92 11.68 -15.67
C ILE A 156 16.83 10.67 -16.03
N SER A 157 15.97 11.03 -16.99
CA SER A 157 14.87 10.15 -17.38
C SER A 157 15.35 8.83 -17.97
N ARG A 158 16.43 8.84 -18.78
CA ARG A 158 16.98 7.60 -19.35
C ARG A 158 17.56 6.71 -18.27
N ALA A 159 18.25 7.27 -17.28
CA ALA A 159 18.81 6.51 -16.17
C ALA A 159 17.72 5.82 -15.34
N ILE A 160 16.65 6.53 -15.00
CA ILE A 160 15.50 5.98 -14.26
C ILE A 160 14.74 4.96 -15.13
N ASP A 161 14.51 5.22 -16.42
CA ASP A 161 13.88 4.23 -17.31
C ASP A 161 14.73 2.94 -17.42
N LYS A 162 16.06 3.07 -17.50
CA LYS A 162 17.00 1.94 -17.54
C LYS A 162 16.98 1.13 -16.25
N LEU A 163 16.76 1.79 -15.11
CA LEU A 163 16.57 1.11 -13.83
C LEU A 163 15.33 0.22 -13.85
N GLY A 164 14.19 0.75 -14.35
CA GLY A 164 12.98 -0.05 -14.56
C GLY A 164 13.22 -1.24 -15.50
N GLU A 165 13.86 -1.00 -16.65
CA GLU A 165 14.20 -2.06 -17.61
C GLU A 165 15.07 -3.16 -16.96
N LYS A 166 15.98 -2.79 -16.04
CA LYS A 166 16.85 -3.72 -15.33
C LYS A 166 16.13 -4.52 -14.24
N LEU A 167 15.32 -3.85 -13.40
CA LEU A 167 14.71 -4.47 -12.22
C LEU A 167 13.43 -5.23 -12.55
N VAL A 168 12.59 -4.69 -13.42
CA VAL A 168 11.23 -5.20 -13.66
C VAL A 168 10.95 -5.47 -15.14
N GLY A 169 11.94 -5.39 -16.02
CA GLY A 169 11.79 -5.67 -17.46
C GLY A 169 11.03 -4.62 -18.27
N ILE A 170 10.49 -3.57 -17.63
CA ILE A 170 9.75 -2.48 -18.27
C ILE A 170 10.22 -1.12 -17.79
N SER A 171 10.15 -0.11 -18.65
CA SER A 171 10.59 1.24 -18.30
C SER A 171 9.86 1.80 -17.07
N ALA A 172 10.59 2.44 -16.16
CA ALA A 172 10.04 3.03 -14.93
C ALA A 172 8.88 4.00 -15.20
N LYS A 173 8.92 4.77 -16.30
CA LYS A 173 7.79 5.64 -16.68
C LYS A 173 6.48 4.88 -16.90
N ARG A 174 6.53 3.63 -17.39
CA ARG A 174 5.34 2.79 -17.63
C ARG A 174 4.73 2.36 -16.29
N VAL A 175 5.56 1.92 -15.36
CA VAL A 175 5.18 1.59 -13.98
C VAL A 175 4.55 2.80 -13.29
N PHE A 176 5.26 3.94 -13.31
CA PHE A 176 4.78 5.16 -12.67
C PHE A 176 3.47 5.67 -13.28
N ARG A 177 3.32 5.65 -14.61
CA ARG A 177 2.07 6.03 -15.27
C ARG A 177 0.91 5.13 -14.85
N ALA A 178 1.12 3.80 -14.80
CA ALA A 178 0.10 2.86 -14.36
C ALA A 178 -0.36 3.15 -12.93
N TYR A 179 0.59 3.38 -12.02
CA TYR A 179 0.30 3.80 -10.64
C TYR A 179 -0.50 5.12 -10.59
N VAL A 180 -0.06 6.15 -11.31
CA VAL A 180 -0.73 7.46 -11.33
C VAL A 180 -2.15 7.38 -11.87
N ILE A 181 -2.39 6.59 -12.91
CA ILE A 181 -3.73 6.34 -13.45
C ILE A 181 -4.61 5.70 -12.38
N ASN A 182 -4.15 4.61 -11.76
CA ASN A 182 -4.90 3.94 -10.69
C ASN A 182 -5.17 4.87 -9.49
N TRP A 183 -4.19 5.68 -9.12
CA TRP A 183 -4.29 6.63 -8.02
C TRP A 183 -5.41 7.65 -8.27
N PHE A 184 -5.46 8.25 -9.47
CA PHE A 184 -6.41 9.32 -9.79
C PHE A 184 -7.77 8.87 -10.28
N THR A 185 -7.88 7.73 -10.98
CA THR A 185 -9.13 7.29 -11.61
C THR A 185 -9.67 5.99 -11.03
N GLY A 186 -8.87 5.25 -10.27
CA GLY A 186 -9.22 3.91 -9.81
C GLY A 186 -9.10 2.82 -10.88
N ALA A 187 -8.73 3.16 -12.13
CA ALA A 187 -8.55 2.18 -13.19
C ALA A 187 -7.42 1.18 -12.84
N LYS A 188 -7.69 -0.11 -13.00
CA LYS A 188 -6.83 -1.19 -12.48
C LYS A 188 -5.91 -1.75 -13.55
N GLU A 189 -6.34 -1.75 -14.80
CA GLU A 189 -5.82 -2.57 -15.90
C GLU A 189 -4.33 -2.33 -16.14
N GLY A 190 -3.91 -1.06 -16.17
CA GLY A 190 -2.52 -0.71 -16.42
C GLY A 190 -1.58 -1.19 -15.31
N LEU A 191 -2.04 -1.17 -14.06
CA LEU A 191 -1.23 -1.55 -12.91
C LEU A 191 -1.26 -3.07 -12.68
N GLU A 192 -2.40 -3.72 -12.89
CA GLU A 192 -2.48 -5.19 -12.96
C GLU A 192 -1.56 -5.76 -14.04
N GLN A 193 -1.45 -5.13 -15.21
CA GLN A 193 -0.48 -5.54 -16.24
C GLN A 193 0.97 -5.43 -15.78
N VAL A 194 1.30 -4.43 -14.95
CA VAL A 194 2.65 -4.27 -14.39
C VAL A 194 2.92 -5.38 -13.38
N PHE A 195 2.01 -5.62 -12.44
CA PHE A 195 2.19 -6.66 -11.43
C PHE A 195 2.17 -8.07 -12.03
N ASN A 196 1.28 -8.36 -13.00
CA ASN A 196 1.31 -9.61 -13.76
C ASN A 196 2.58 -9.78 -14.60
N HIS A 197 3.28 -8.71 -14.96
CA HIS A 197 4.52 -8.83 -15.73
C HIS A 197 5.70 -9.28 -14.85
N VAL A 198 5.73 -8.83 -13.60
CA VAL A 198 6.78 -9.17 -12.64
C VAL A 198 6.42 -10.38 -11.76
N GLY A 199 5.14 -10.75 -11.75
CA GLY A 199 4.61 -11.85 -10.98
C GLY A 199 4.98 -13.23 -11.52
N VAL A 200 4.56 -14.24 -10.78
CA VAL A 200 4.79 -15.65 -11.06
C VAL A 200 3.51 -16.44 -10.83
N ASP A 201 3.33 -17.53 -11.58
CA ASP A 201 2.26 -18.47 -11.28
C ASP A 201 2.60 -19.27 -10.01
N SER A 202 1.68 -19.27 -9.05
CA SER A 202 1.83 -20.01 -7.80
C SER A 202 0.52 -20.72 -7.42
N GLU A 203 0.62 -21.71 -6.54
CA GLU A 203 -0.53 -22.33 -5.90
C GLU A 203 -0.76 -21.66 -4.54
N VAL A 204 -1.84 -20.90 -4.45
CA VAL A 204 -2.32 -20.33 -3.19
C VAL A 204 -3.41 -21.21 -2.59
N SER A 205 -3.68 -21.05 -1.30
CA SER A 205 -4.69 -21.88 -0.62
C SER A 205 -5.59 -21.08 0.31
N CYS A 206 -6.71 -21.67 0.70
CA CYS A 206 -7.57 -21.18 1.77
C CYS A 206 -7.97 -22.37 2.65
N ASP A 207 -7.62 -22.32 3.93
CA ASP A 207 -8.13 -23.27 4.92
C ASP A 207 -9.47 -22.77 5.46
N LEU A 208 -10.49 -23.62 5.44
CA LEU A 208 -11.79 -23.34 6.01
C LEU A 208 -12.06 -24.27 7.18
N ALA A 209 -12.62 -23.73 8.24
CA ALA A 209 -13.23 -24.46 9.34
C ALA A 209 -14.72 -24.14 9.39
N ILE A 210 -15.56 -25.17 9.40
CA ILE A 210 -17.01 -25.05 9.26
C ILE A 210 -17.62 -25.68 10.50
N ALA A 211 -18.29 -24.87 11.32
CA ALA A 211 -19.03 -25.36 12.48
C ALA A 211 -20.42 -25.84 12.04
N LEU A 212 -20.69 -27.13 12.19
CA LEU A 212 -21.98 -27.76 11.93
C LEU A 212 -22.69 -28.07 13.23
N GLY A 213 -23.92 -27.57 13.37
CA GLY A 213 -24.77 -27.93 14.50
C GLY A 213 -25.30 -29.37 14.40
N PRO A 214 -25.93 -29.87 15.47
CA PRO A 214 -26.46 -31.24 15.50
C PRO A 214 -27.59 -31.48 14.50
N ASP A 215 -28.24 -30.40 14.05
CA ASP A 215 -29.28 -30.37 13.01
C ASP A 215 -28.71 -30.37 11.58
N GLY A 216 -27.37 -30.41 11.43
CA GLY A 216 -26.67 -30.34 10.16
C GLY A 216 -26.59 -28.94 9.55
N SER A 217 -27.10 -27.90 10.24
CA SER A 217 -27.00 -26.52 9.77
C SER A 217 -25.62 -25.94 10.06
N VAL A 218 -25.16 -25.03 9.20
CA VAL A 218 -23.96 -24.24 9.46
C VAL A 218 -24.25 -23.28 10.59
N LYS A 219 -23.33 -23.20 11.55
CA LYS A 219 -23.38 -22.27 12.68
C LYS A 219 -22.34 -21.15 12.52
N GLY A 220 -21.30 -21.40 11.75
CA GLY A 220 -20.33 -20.40 11.32
C GLY A 220 -19.24 -20.98 10.43
N VAL A 221 -18.54 -20.10 9.71
CA VAL A 221 -17.40 -20.46 8.87
C VAL A 221 -16.22 -19.56 9.20
N ILE A 222 -15.05 -20.15 9.40
CA ILE A 222 -13.79 -19.43 9.58
C ILE A 222 -12.91 -19.74 8.38
N ALA A 223 -12.39 -18.71 7.74
CA ALA A 223 -11.44 -18.83 6.64
C ALA A 223 -10.08 -18.28 7.06
N VAL A 224 -9.02 -18.99 6.67
CA VAL A 224 -7.63 -18.55 6.79
C VAL A 224 -7.02 -18.59 5.39
N PRO A 225 -7.28 -17.57 4.56
CA PRO A 225 -6.64 -17.47 3.25
C PRO A 225 -5.13 -17.39 3.42
N GLN A 226 -4.43 -18.19 2.63
CA GLN A 226 -2.98 -18.14 2.45
C GLN A 226 -2.71 -17.34 1.17
N VAL A 227 -3.33 -16.16 1.14
CA VAL A 227 -3.24 -15.09 0.14
C VAL A 227 -3.19 -13.79 0.93
N HIS A 228 -2.18 -12.97 0.69
CA HIS A 228 -2.06 -11.68 1.34
C HIS A 228 -3.07 -10.67 0.76
N PRO A 229 -3.74 -9.83 1.60
CA PRO A 229 -4.56 -8.73 1.13
C PRO A 229 -3.68 -7.64 0.52
N GLY A 230 -3.48 -7.66 -0.80
CA GLY A 230 -2.61 -6.71 -1.50
C GLY A 230 -2.69 -6.85 -3.02
N PRO A 231 -1.80 -6.20 -3.81
CA PRO A 231 -0.62 -5.43 -3.39
C PRO A 231 -0.87 -3.93 -3.16
N LEU A 232 -1.98 -3.38 -3.68
CA LEU A 232 -2.24 -1.94 -3.59
C LEU A 232 -3.72 -1.60 -3.85
N LYS A 233 -4.34 -0.88 -2.91
CA LYS A 233 -5.65 -0.21 -3.07
C LYS A 233 -6.75 -1.17 -3.56
N ASN A 234 -7.06 -1.18 -4.85
CA ASN A 234 -8.15 -1.96 -5.45
C ASN A 234 -7.66 -3.02 -6.44
N ILE A 235 -6.36 -3.32 -6.45
CA ILE A 235 -5.72 -4.29 -7.34
C ILE A 235 -5.81 -5.68 -6.72
N GLY A 236 -6.21 -6.68 -7.51
CA GLY A 236 -6.10 -8.08 -7.12
C GLY A 236 -6.74 -8.40 -5.77
N SER A 237 -6.00 -9.04 -4.86
CA SER A 237 -6.48 -9.46 -3.53
C SER A 237 -6.58 -8.35 -2.49
N SER A 238 -6.43 -7.07 -2.84
CA SER A 238 -6.41 -5.95 -1.86
C SER A 238 -7.68 -5.80 -1.02
N ASN A 239 -8.82 -6.36 -1.47
CA ASN A 239 -10.11 -6.31 -0.76
C ASN A 239 -10.53 -7.69 -0.19
N LEU A 240 -9.57 -8.60 0.01
CA LEU A 240 -9.80 -9.99 0.37
C LEU A 240 -10.67 -10.21 1.62
N PRO A 241 -10.43 -9.55 2.77
CA PRO A 241 -11.20 -9.83 3.98
C PRO A 241 -12.71 -9.61 3.84
N PRO A 242 -13.22 -8.41 3.44
CA PRO A 242 -14.66 -8.19 3.31
C PRO A 242 -15.31 -9.01 2.18
N ASP A 243 -14.61 -9.21 1.05
CA ASP A 243 -15.15 -10.01 -0.06
C ASP A 243 -15.30 -11.48 0.34
N MET A 244 -14.33 -12.03 1.06
CA MET A 244 -14.37 -13.41 1.55
C MET A 244 -15.48 -13.59 2.61
N VAL A 245 -15.64 -12.66 3.56
CA VAL A 245 -16.77 -12.69 4.50
C VAL A 245 -18.09 -12.72 3.74
N LYS A 246 -18.30 -11.76 2.82
CA LYS A 246 -19.54 -11.68 2.04
C LYS A 246 -19.80 -12.95 1.24
N LEU A 247 -18.76 -13.51 0.62
CA LEU A 247 -18.83 -14.75 -0.15
C LEU A 247 -19.31 -15.91 0.73
N LEU A 248 -18.67 -16.12 1.88
CA LEU A 248 -18.95 -17.24 2.78
C LEU A 248 -20.32 -17.11 3.45
N GLU A 249 -20.68 -15.90 3.89
CA GLU A 249 -22.01 -15.63 4.45
C GLU A 249 -23.11 -15.88 3.42
N SER A 250 -22.90 -15.45 2.16
CA SER A 250 -23.84 -15.70 1.07
C SER A 250 -23.93 -17.18 0.69
N ALA A 251 -22.80 -17.90 0.75
CA ALA A 251 -22.75 -19.31 0.37
C ALA A 251 -23.36 -20.25 1.44
N THR A 252 -23.35 -19.85 2.71
CA THR A 252 -23.76 -20.71 3.83
C THR A 252 -24.97 -20.21 4.61
N GLY A 253 -25.38 -18.95 4.44
CA GLY A 253 -26.42 -18.32 5.24
C GLY A 253 -26.03 -18.10 6.72
N SER A 254 -24.75 -18.28 7.05
CA SER A 254 -24.21 -18.18 8.42
C SER A 254 -23.12 -17.14 8.50
N LYS A 255 -22.84 -16.63 9.70
CA LYS A 255 -21.77 -15.65 9.91
C LYS A 255 -20.39 -16.26 9.61
N ALA A 256 -19.50 -15.41 9.09
CA ALA A 256 -18.15 -15.83 8.71
C ALA A 256 -17.07 -14.93 9.31
N LEU A 257 -15.91 -15.51 9.58
CA LEU A 257 -14.69 -14.82 10.01
C LEU A 257 -13.56 -15.10 9.02
N VAL A 258 -12.68 -14.13 8.84
CA VAL A 258 -11.47 -14.25 8.02
C VAL A 258 -10.29 -13.88 8.89
N LEU A 259 -9.34 -14.80 9.06
CA LEU A 259 -8.10 -14.60 9.80
C LEU A 259 -6.94 -14.47 8.82
N HIS A 260 -5.88 -13.77 9.21
CA HIS A 260 -4.67 -13.65 8.39
C HIS A 260 -3.82 -14.93 8.47
N GLY A 261 -3.28 -15.36 7.33
CA GLY A 261 -2.45 -16.56 7.22
C GLY A 261 -0.96 -16.29 7.44
N PHE A 262 -0.13 -17.32 7.27
CA PHE A 262 1.33 -17.11 7.16
C PHE A 262 1.66 -16.81 5.71
N VAL A 263 1.53 -15.52 5.39
CA VAL A 263 1.79 -14.98 4.06
C VAL A 263 2.59 -13.70 4.14
N THR A 264 3.19 -13.34 3.00
CA THR A 264 3.75 -12.03 2.74
C THR A 264 3.13 -11.47 1.46
N HIS A 265 3.52 -10.25 1.09
CA HIS A 265 3.30 -9.68 -0.23
C HIS A 265 3.71 -10.58 -1.42
N ALA A 266 4.53 -11.63 -1.22
CA ALA A 266 4.82 -12.61 -2.27
C ALA A 266 3.55 -13.35 -2.75
N SER A 267 2.54 -13.50 -1.89
CA SER A 267 1.26 -14.16 -2.22
C SER A 267 0.16 -13.20 -2.69
N ASP A 268 0.46 -11.91 -2.88
CA ASP A 268 -0.48 -10.94 -3.43
C ASP A 268 -0.95 -11.39 -4.81
N ILE A 269 -2.24 -11.68 -4.97
CA ILE A 269 -2.81 -11.97 -6.29
C ILE A 269 -2.79 -10.67 -7.10
N THR A 270 -2.24 -10.71 -8.30
CA THR A 270 -1.88 -9.49 -9.05
C THR A 270 -2.98 -8.96 -9.94
N SER A 271 -4.06 -9.72 -10.16
CA SER A 271 -5.15 -9.32 -11.06
C SER A 271 -6.54 -9.67 -10.55
N SER A 272 -7.52 -8.84 -10.89
CA SER A 272 -8.93 -9.05 -10.53
C SER A 272 -9.46 -10.38 -11.09
N ARG A 273 -9.02 -10.79 -12.29
CA ARG A 273 -9.42 -12.07 -12.89
C ARG A 273 -9.00 -13.28 -12.05
N ASP A 274 -7.74 -13.33 -11.64
CA ASP A 274 -7.22 -14.46 -10.87
C ASP A 274 -7.75 -14.43 -9.42
N TYR A 275 -8.02 -13.24 -8.90
CA TYR A 275 -8.68 -13.04 -7.61
C TYR A 275 -10.14 -13.53 -7.62
N GLU A 276 -10.93 -13.17 -8.63
CA GLU A 276 -12.29 -13.68 -8.84
C GLU A 276 -12.30 -15.21 -8.99
N LYS A 277 -11.32 -15.77 -9.71
CA LYS A 277 -11.13 -17.21 -9.82
C LYS A 277 -10.88 -17.85 -8.45
N PHE A 278 -10.02 -17.25 -7.62
CA PHE A 278 -9.76 -17.73 -6.26
C PHE A 278 -11.04 -17.76 -5.41
N LEU A 279 -11.79 -16.65 -5.36
CA LEU A 279 -13.05 -16.58 -4.64
C LEU A 279 -14.08 -17.60 -5.17
N SER A 280 -14.21 -17.71 -6.49
CA SER A 280 -15.12 -18.66 -7.13
C SER A 280 -14.79 -20.11 -6.79
N GLU A 281 -13.51 -20.47 -6.76
CA GLU A 281 -13.06 -21.83 -6.42
C GLU A 281 -13.32 -22.15 -4.94
N VAL A 282 -13.15 -21.18 -4.04
CA VAL A 282 -13.51 -21.33 -2.62
C VAL A 282 -15.02 -21.60 -2.46
N ALA A 283 -15.87 -20.78 -3.10
CA ALA A 283 -17.31 -20.97 -3.03
C ALA A 283 -17.79 -22.28 -3.69
N THR A 284 -17.18 -22.67 -4.81
CA THR A 284 -17.52 -23.91 -5.52
C THR A 284 -17.09 -25.13 -4.72
N SER A 285 -15.89 -25.11 -4.14
CA SER A 285 -15.39 -26.18 -3.27
C SER A 285 -16.27 -26.35 -2.03
N LEU A 286 -16.71 -25.24 -1.43
CA LEU A 286 -17.65 -25.25 -0.31
C LEU A 286 -18.98 -25.92 -0.72
N LYS A 287 -19.60 -25.48 -1.82
CA LYS A 287 -20.84 -26.08 -2.33
C LYS A 287 -20.69 -27.57 -2.67
N SER A 288 -19.58 -27.95 -3.28
CA SER A 288 -19.29 -29.35 -3.66
C SER A 288 -19.11 -30.26 -2.45
N MET A 289 -18.48 -29.76 -1.38
CA MET A 289 -18.40 -30.47 -0.10
C MET A 289 -19.80 -30.82 0.40
N TRP A 290 -20.73 -29.87 0.37
CA TRP A 290 -22.12 -30.10 0.77
C TRP A 290 -22.83 -31.15 -0.09
N SER A 291 -22.73 -31.03 -1.42
CA SER A 291 -23.48 -31.90 -2.33
C SER A 291 -22.97 -33.34 -2.35
N SER A 292 -21.69 -33.57 -2.03
CA SER A 292 -21.06 -34.88 -2.15
C SER A 292 -21.23 -35.77 -0.91
N GLY A 293 -21.73 -35.24 0.22
CA GLY A 293 -21.87 -35.99 1.47
C GLY A 293 -20.53 -36.53 2.02
N ARG A 294 -19.38 -36.09 1.47
CA ARG A 294 -18.03 -36.49 1.89
C ARG A 294 -17.57 -35.73 3.13
N LEU A 295 -18.49 -35.47 4.06
CA LEU A 295 -18.17 -34.92 5.36
C LEU A 295 -17.53 -36.06 6.14
N ARG A 296 -16.20 -36.06 6.23
CA ARG A 296 -15.54 -36.92 7.21
C ARG A 296 -15.70 -36.25 8.55
N ALA A 297 -16.32 -36.97 9.48
CA ALA A 297 -16.53 -36.44 10.80
C ALA A 297 -15.19 -35.97 11.37
N ALA A 298 -15.10 -34.72 11.78
CA ALA A 298 -13.91 -34.25 12.47
C ALA A 298 -13.81 -34.98 13.81
N SER A 299 -12.59 -35.22 14.26
CA SER A 299 -12.39 -35.86 15.56
C SER A 299 -12.98 -34.96 16.66
N SER A 300 -13.69 -35.49 17.66
CA SER A 300 -14.10 -34.68 18.80
C SER A 300 -12.94 -34.37 19.77
N ILE A 301 -11.69 -34.65 19.37
CA ILE A 301 -10.50 -34.24 20.12
C ILE A 301 -10.39 -32.72 20.11
N SER A 302 -10.42 -32.12 21.30
CA SER A 302 -10.17 -30.70 21.50
C SER A 302 -9.29 -30.46 22.72
N SER A 303 -8.60 -29.33 22.77
CA SER A 303 -7.74 -28.95 23.90
C SER A 303 -8.12 -27.59 24.46
N PRO A 304 -7.72 -27.27 25.70
CA PRO A 304 -7.55 -25.89 26.12
C PRO A 304 -6.67 -25.12 25.13
N LEU A 305 -6.82 -23.79 25.09
CA LEU A 305 -5.83 -22.93 24.46
C LEU A 305 -4.57 -22.93 25.35
N VAL A 306 -3.44 -23.34 24.79
CA VAL A 306 -2.13 -23.27 25.47
C VAL A 306 -1.28 -22.18 24.83
N ARG A 307 -0.37 -21.60 25.61
CA ARG A 307 0.58 -20.59 25.14
C ARG A 307 2.02 -20.97 25.45
N VAL A 308 2.91 -20.65 24.52
CA VAL A 308 4.37 -20.75 24.66
C VAL A 308 4.96 -19.41 24.21
N GLU A 309 5.87 -18.85 25.01
CA GLU A 309 6.61 -17.65 24.62
C GLU A 309 7.91 -18.08 23.92
N ALA A 310 8.17 -17.55 22.73
CA ALA A 310 9.40 -17.82 21.98
C ALA A 310 9.72 -16.66 21.02
N ALA A 311 11.00 -16.28 20.91
CA ALA A 311 11.47 -15.18 20.07
C ALA A 311 10.72 -13.84 20.28
N GLY A 312 10.27 -13.58 21.51
CA GLY A 312 9.47 -12.40 21.84
C GLY A 312 8.03 -12.42 21.33
N LEU A 313 7.52 -13.57 20.87
CA LEU A 313 6.13 -13.79 20.48
C LEU A 313 5.40 -14.70 21.46
N SER A 314 4.08 -14.50 21.57
CA SER A 314 3.17 -15.42 22.25
C SER A 314 2.55 -16.38 21.23
N ILE A 315 2.92 -17.65 21.31
CA ILE A 315 2.48 -18.70 20.39
C ILE A 315 1.32 -19.45 21.03
N GLY A 316 0.13 -19.28 20.49
CA GLY A 316 -1.07 -20.00 20.94
C GLY A 316 -1.32 -21.25 20.13
N CYS A 317 -1.75 -22.34 20.79
CA CYS A 317 -2.22 -23.54 20.12
C CYS A 317 -3.50 -24.08 20.77
N GLN A 318 -4.51 -24.38 19.94
CA GLN A 318 -5.71 -25.08 20.38
C GLN A 318 -6.09 -26.17 19.37
N LEU A 319 -6.32 -27.39 19.85
CA LEU A 319 -6.92 -28.44 19.04
C LEU A 319 -8.43 -28.23 18.99
N ILE A 320 -8.96 -28.16 17.78
CA ILE A 320 -10.40 -28.07 17.51
C ILE A 320 -10.70 -29.14 16.47
N GLY A 321 -11.62 -30.06 16.73
CA GLY A 321 -11.94 -31.07 15.72
C GLY A 321 -10.76 -32.01 15.39
N GLY A 322 -9.79 -32.17 16.30
CA GLY A 322 -8.52 -32.86 16.09
C GLY A 322 -7.49 -32.11 15.23
N ARG A 323 -7.75 -30.86 14.83
CA ARG A 323 -6.82 -30.05 14.02
C ARG A 323 -6.19 -28.94 14.87
N PRO A 324 -4.85 -28.80 14.88
CA PRO A 324 -4.20 -27.76 15.66
C PRO A 324 -4.34 -26.41 14.97
N TRP A 325 -5.00 -25.47 15.63
CA TRP A 325 -4.99 -24.06 15.29
C TRP A 325 -3.83 -23.43 16.03
N VAL A 326 -2.81 -23.05 15.28
CA VAL A 326 -1.62 -22.39 15.81
C VAL A 326 -1.66 -20.95 15.36
N PHE A 327 -1.55 -20.03 16.30
CA PHE A 327 -1.39 -18.62 15.99
C PHE A 327 -0.12 -18.04 16.58
N LEU A 328 0.50 -17.14 15.82
CA LEU A 328 1.58 -16.28 16.30
C LEU A 328 0.98 -14.94 16.68
N SER A 329 1.24 -14.49 17.90
CA SER A 329 0.77 -13.22 18.40
C SER A 329 1.93 -12.39 18.95
N GLY A 330 1.77 -11.06 18.95
CA GLY A 330 2.76 -10.18 19.56
C GLY A 330 2.98 -10.52 21.03
N GLY A 331 4.24 -10.40 21.47
CA GLY A 331 4.66 -10.54 22.86
C GLY A 331 5.50 -9.34 23.24
N ASP A 332 6.77 -9.56 23.60
CA ASP A 332 7.76 -8.50 23.76
C ASP A 332 8.14 -7.85 22.42
N SER A 333 8.06 -8.60 21.32
CA SER A 333 8.20 -8.13 19.95
C SER A 333 6.84 -7.91 19.29
N GLY A 334 6.78 -6.98 18.33
CA GLY A 334 5.69 -6.89 17.38
C GLY A 334 5.65 -8.10 16.43
N ILE A 335 4.57 -8.19 15.66
CA ILE A 335 4.40 -9.21 14.64
C ILE A 335 3.88 -8.58 13.35
N GLU A 336 4.57 -8.89 12.26
CA GLU A 336 4.25 -8.51 10.88
C GLU A 336 4.00 -9.80 10.06
N ASP A 337 4.07 -9.71 8.74
CA ASP A 337 3.94 -10.85 7.84
C ASP A 337 4.91 -12.01 8.12
N VAL A 338 4.40 -13.23 7.92
CA VAL A 338 5.13 -14.48 8.17
C VAL A 338 5.32 -15.21 6.84
N PRO A 339 6.56 -15.41 6.37
CA PRO A 339 6.81 -15.94 5.03
C PRO A 339 6.24 -17.33 4.74
N GLU A 340 5.82 -17.55 3.49
CA GLU A 340 5.22 -18.79 3.01
C GLU A 340 6.19 -19.98 3.07
N HIS A 341 7.50 -19.72 2.93
CA HIS A 341 8.52 -20.77 3.09
C HIS A 341 8.60 -21.25 4.55
N PHE A 342 8.36 -20.37 5.52
CA PHE A 342 8.30 -20.72 6.93
C PHE A 342 7.03 -21.50 7.25
N LYS A 343 5.89 -21.08 6.70
CA LYS A 343 4.64 -21.87 6.74
C LYS A 343 4.85 -23.31 6.30
N ALA A 344 5.42 -23.51 5.10
CA ALA A 344 5.65 -24.84 4.54
C ALA A 344 6.61 -25.69 5.39
N ARG A 345 7.58 -25.04 6.04
CA ARG A 345 8.50 -25.67 7.00
C ARG A 345 7.75 -26.14 8.25
N VAL A 346 6.98 -25.26 8.89
CA VAL A 346 6.19 -25.57 10.09
C VAL A 346 5.14 -26.67 9.83
N GLU A 347 4.41 -26.59 8.71
CA GLU A 347 3.46 -27.63 8.31
C GLU A 347 4.14 -29.00 8.18
N ARG A 348 5.33 -29.06 7.59
CA ARG A 348 6.12 -30.29 7.45
C ARG A 348 6.58 -30.81 8.81
N SER A 349 7.05 -29.94 9.69
CA SER A 349 7.53 -30.31 11.02
C SER A 349 6.41 -30.84 11.91
N ILE A 350 5.23 -30.21 11.89
CA ILE A 350 4.04 -30.70 12.61
C ILE A 350 3.56 -32.03 12.03
N SER A 351 3.48 -32.15 10.71
CA SER A 351 3.05 -33.38 10.04
C SER A 351 3.99 -34.55 10.31
N SER A 352 5.30 -34.33 10.23
CA SER A 352 6.30 -35.39 10.48
C SER A 352 6.37 -35.81 11.94
N LYS A 353 6.24 -34.88 12.89
CA LYS A 353 6.36 -35.17 14.33
C LYS A 353 5.07 -35.72 14.93
N PHE A 354 3.91 -35.20 14.52
CA PHE A 354 2.62 -35.49 15.15
C PHE A 354 1.60 -36.15 14.22
N GLY A 355 1.84 -36.23 12.91
CA GLY A 355 0.87 -36.77 11.95
C GLY A 355 -0.33 -35.87 11.70
N LEU A 356 -0.23 -34.57 12.03
CA LEU A 356 -1.33 -33.61 11.98
C LEU A 356 -1.10 -32.56 10.90
N LYS A 357 -2.20 -32.00 10.38
CA LYS A 357 -2.17 -30.83 9.50
C LYS A 357 -2.65 -29.60 10.26
N PRO A 358 -1.81 -28.57 10.49
CA PRO A 358 -2.24 -27.38 11.23
C PRO A 358 -3.14 -26.46 10.40
N ILE A 359 -3.74 -25.50 11.09
CA ILE A 359 -4.15 -24.19 10.55
C ILE A 359 -3.21 -23.18 11.17
N LEU A 360 -2.47 -22.44 10.34
CA LEU A 360 -1.47 -21.45 10.76
C LEU A 360 -2.02 -20.05 10.56
N ILE A 361 -2.09 -19.28 11.65
CA ILE A 361 -2.74 -17.97 11.72
C ILE A 361 -1.72 -16.93 12.19
N ASN A 362 -1.56 -15.86 11.42
CA ASN A 362 -0.87 -14.67 11.90
C ASN A 362 -1.89 -13.79 12.63
N ALA A 363 -1.67 -13.48 13.91
CA ALA A 363 -2.58 -12.59 14.62
C ALA A 363 -2.43 -11.14 14.16
N HIS A 364 -1.24 -10.75 13.67
CA HIS A 364 -0.96 -9.43 13.10
C HIS A 364 -1.45 -8.27 14.00
N ASN A 365 -1.23 -8.42 15.31
CA ASN A 365 -1.98 -7.69 16.36
C ASN A 365 -1.10 -6.87 17.31
N SER A 366 0.15 -6.61 16.93
CA SER A 366 1.08 -5.80 17.69
C SER A 366 2.09 -5.20 16.73
N TYR A 367 1.83 -3.97 16.29
CA TYR A 367 2.72 -3.25 15.37
C TYR A 367 4.06 -2.88 16.03
N GLN A 368 5.15 -2.96 15.26
CA GLN A 368 6.46 -2.42 15.60
C GLN A 368 7.24 -2.09 14.32
N ASP A 369 7.96 -0.96 14.29
CA ASP A 369 8.61 -0.46 13.06
C ASP A 369 9.61 -1.45 12.43
N GLU A 370 10.37 -2.16 13.26
CA GLU A 370 11.28 -3.21 12.82
C GLU A 370 11.05 -4.47 13.65
N VAL A 371 10.61 -5.53 12.98
CA VAL A 371 10.44 -6.86 13.56
C VAL A 371 11.43 -7.81 12.89
N LYS A 372 12.18 -8.55 13.71
CA LYS A 372 13.05 -9.64 13.23
C LYS A 372 12.67 -10.91 13.98
N LEU A 373 12.11 -11.85 13.24
CA LEU A 373 11.70 -13.14 13.78
C LEU A 373 12.85 -14.15 13.65
N ASP A 374 13.28 -14.72 14.77
CA ASP A 374 14.10 -15.93 14.76
C ASP A 374 13.19 -17.12 14.40
N LEU A 375 13.14 -17.45 13.11
CA LEU A 375 12.28 -18.50 12.59
C LEU A 375 12.60 -19.88 13.19
N ASP A 376 13.85 -20.13 13.61
CA ASP A 376 14.23 -21.41 14.21
C ASP A 376 13.70 -21.54 15.65
N GLU A 377 13.77 -20.45 16.43
CA GLU A 377 13.19 -20.39 17.77
C GLU A 377 11.66 -20.43 17.72
N VAL A 378 11.04 -19.69 16.79
CA VAL A 378 9.58 -19.71 16.58
C VAL A 378 9.10 -21.12 16.20
N GLU A 379 9.80 -21.84 15.31
CA GLU A 379 9.42 -23.22 14.97
C GLU A 379 9.45 -24.14 16.19
N LYS A 380 10.47 -24.02 17.05
CA LYS A 380 10.55 -24.82 18.29
C LYS A 380 9.37 -24.51 19.21
N GLY A 381 9.06 -23.24 19.42
CA GLY A 381 7.92 -22.81 20.23
C GLY A 381 6.58 -23.31 19.67
N VAL A 382 6.40 -23.28 18.34
CA VAL A 382 5.22 -23.86 17.68
C VAL A 382 5.10 -25.37 17.94
N LEU A 383 6.20 -26.12 17.78
CA LEU A 383 6.19 -27.57 18.02
C LEU A 383 5.95 -27.91 19.50
N GLU A 384 6.40 -27.06 20.43
CA GLU A 384 6.12 -27.19 21.85
C GLU A 384 4.65 -26.90 22.16
N ALA A 385 4.09 -25.82 21.62
CA ALA A 385 2.68 -25.47 21.81
C ALA A 385 1.75 -26.58 21.29
N VAL A 386 2.07 -27.18 20.13
CA VAL A 386 1.32 -28.33 19.59
C VAL A 386 1.43 -29.56 20.50
N ASP A 387 2.62 -29.86 21.02
CA ASP A 387 2.84 -30.98 21.95
C ASP A 387 2.06 -30.80 23.26
N LEU A 388 2.06 -29.60 23.83
CA LEU A 388 1.30 -29.25 25.02
C LEU A 388 -0.21 -29.34 24.77
N ALA A 389 -0.69 -28.82 23.65
CA ALA A 389 -2.11 -28.92 23.27
C ALA A 389 -2.55 -30.38 23.12
N LEU A 390 -1.72 -31.22 22.49
CA LEU A 390 -1.99 -32.65 22.35
C LEU A 390 -2.06 -33.37 23.69
N LYS A 391 -1.09 -33.10 24.59
CA LYS A 391 -1.07 -33.68 25.94
C LYS A 391 -2.27 -33.25 26.79
N ALA A 392 -2.75 -32.03 26.58
CA ALA A 392 -3.93 -31.48 27.26
C ALA A 392 -5.26 -31.80 26.55
N SER A 393 -5.23 -32.50 25.41
CA SER A 393 -6.42 -32.75 24.61
C SER A 393 -7.29 -33.86 25.19
N LEU A 394 -8.61 -33.67 25.10
CA LEU A 394 -9.61 -34.64 25.50
C LEU A 394 -10.60 -34.86 24.35
N ASN A 395 -11.21 -36.04 24.34
CA ASN A 395 -12.28 -36.37 23.40
C ASN A 395 -13.61 -35.89 23.98
N GLU A 396 -14.00 -34.65 23.68
CA GLU A 396 -15.23 -34.05 24.18
C GLU A 396 -15.84 -33.07 23.17
N PRO A 397 -17.17 -32.90 23.18
CA PRO A 397 -17.83 -31.97 22.27
C PRO A 397 -17.36 -30.53 22.51
N VAL A 398 -17.18 -29.80 21.42
CA VAL A 398 -16.93 -28.36 21.44
C VAL A 398 -18.24 -27.65 21.14
N LYS A 399 -18.54 -26.58 21.88
CA LYS A 399 -19.56 -25.63 21.47
C LYS A 399 -18.92 -24.45 20.77
N VAL A 400 -19.57 -24.00 19.71
CA VAL A 400 -19.12 -22.88 18.89
C VAL A 400 -20.23 -21.82 18.88
N GLY A 401 -19.85 -20.58 19.15
CA GLY A 401 -20.70 -19.40 19.03
C GLY A 401 -19.99 -18.37 18.17
N LEU A 402 -20.70 -17.76 17.22
CA LEU A 402 -20.10 -16.82 16.28
C LEU A 402 -20.99 -15.60 16.07
N SER A 403 -20.38 -14.41 16.11
CA SER A 403 -21.04 -13.14 15.85
C SER A 403 -20.16 -12.26 14.96
N ARG A 404 -20.80 -11.28 14.32
CA ARG A 404 -20.11 -10.25 13.54
C ARG A 404 -20.92 -8.97 13.57
N VAL A 405 -20.26 -7.87 13.94
CA VAL A 405 -20.82 -6.53 14.06
C VAL A 405 -20.13 -5.61 13.06
N GLU A 406 -20.92 -4.97 12.21
CA GLU A 406 -20.44 -3.93 11.32
C GLU A 406 -20.28 -2.62 12.09
N LEU A 407 -19.17 -1.92 11.85
CA LEU A 407 -18.78 -0.72 12.56
C LEU A 407 -19.19 0.55 11.80
N GLY A 408 -20.50 0.78 11.65
CA GLY A 408 -21.03 1.86 10.80
C GLY A 408 -20.63 3.29 11.19
N GLU A 409 -20.15 3.50 12.42
CA GLU A 409 -19.63 4.80 12.90
C GLU A 409 -18.13 4.99 12.61
N TYR A 410 -17.42 3.92 12.30
CA TYR A 410 -16.02 3.94 11.92
C TYR A 410 -15.88 3.81 10.40
N SER A 411 -14.71 4.21 9.90
CA SER A 411 -14.42 4.20 8.47
C SER A 411 -12.94 3.92 8.25
N GLU A 412 -12.54 3.77 6.99
CA GLU A 412 -11.14 3.57 6.62
C GLU A 412 -10.21 4.66 7.19
N ALA A 413 -10.73 5.88 7.36
CA ALA A 413 -9.99 7.00 7.96
C ALA A 413 -9.66 6.82 9.45
N HIS A 414 -10.36 5.90 10.12
CA HIS A 414 -10.10 5.48 11.51
C HIS A 414 -9.22 4.23 11.60
N GLY A 415 -8.80 3.66 10.46
CA GLY A 415 -8.06 2.38 10.42
C GLY A 415 -8.94 1.15 10.59
N ILE A 416 -10.25 1.26 10.28
CA ILE A 416 -11.23 0.18 10.41
C ILE A 416 -11.83 -0.15 9.04
N GLY A 417 -11.79 -1.43 8.69
CA GLY A 417 -12.34 -2.00 7.46
C GLY A 417 -13.80 -2.41 7.58
N SER A 418 -14.41 -2.71 6.44
CA SER A 418 -15.84 -2.95 6.32
C SER A 418 -16.31 -4.33 6.81
N ALA A 419 -15.40 -5.29 7.03
CA ALA A 419 -15.77 -6.58 7.61
C ALA A 419 -16.10 -6.48 9.12
N GLY A 420 -15.67 -5.40 9.79
CA GLY A 420 -16.06 -5.03 11.15
C GLY A 420 -15.39 -5.86 12.25
N VAL A 421 -16.10 -6.11 13.35
CA VAL A 421 -15.64 -6.94 14.47
C VAL A 421 -16.35 -8.28 14.41
N GLY A 422 -15.59 -9.35 14.30
CA GLY A 422 -16.05 -10.71 14.40
C GLY A 422 -15.59 -11.37 15.69
N VAL A 423 -16.43 -12.23 16.28
CA VAL A 423 -16.08 -12.98 17.49
C VAL A 423 -16.40 -14.45 17.30
N LEU A 424 -15.43 -15.29 17.62
CA LEU A 424 -15.60 -16.74 17.78
C LEU A 424 -15.42 -17.08 19.26
N VAL A 425 -16.45 -17.69 19.85
CA VAL A 425 -16.41 -18.28 21.19
C VAL A 425 -16.36 -19.79 21.05
N LEU A 426 -15.42 -20.40 21.75
CA LEU A 426 -15.29 -21.85 21.89
C LEU A 426 -15.51 -22.23 23.35
N GLU A 427 -16.38 -23.20 23.61
CA GLU A 427 -16.57 -23.77 24.94
C GLU A 427 -16.27 -25.27 24.92
N ARG A 428 -15.44 -25.72 25.86
CA ARG A 428 -15.14 -27.14 26.08
C ARG A 428 -15.05 -27.40 27.59
N GLY A 429 -15.72 -28.44 28.07
CA GLY A 429 -15.68 -28.80 29.49
C GLY A 429 -16.07 -27.66 30.45
N GLY A 430 -16.90 -26.71 30.00
CA GLY A 430 -17.27 -25.50 30.75
C GLY A 430 -16.28 -24.33 30.67
N LEU A 431 -15.09 -24.54 30.11
CA LEU A 431 -14.07 -23.51 29.88
C LEU A 431 -14.34 -22.78 28.57
N LYS A 432 -14.25 -21.45 28.57
CA LYS A 432 -14.54 -20.59 27.41
C LYS A 432 -13.30 -19.87 26.92
N TYR A 433 -13.13 -19.84 25.59
CA TYR A 433 -12.04 -19.16 24.90
C TYR A 433 -12.61 -18.22 23.84
N CYS A 434 -11.96 -17.08 23.63
CA CYS A 434 -12.45 -16.05 22.71
C CYS A 434 -11.40 -15.67 21.65
N TYR A 435 -11.84 -15.64 20.40
CA TYR A 435 -11.06 -15.16 19.26
C TYR A 435 -11.77 -13.92 18.72
N VAL A 436 -11.20 -12.75 18.93
CA VAL A 436 -11.75 -11.47 18.45
C VAL A 436 -11.00 -11.08 17.19
N VAL A 437 -11.71 -10.98 16.07
CA VAL A 437 -11.16 -10.57 14.78
C VAL A 437 -11.64 -9.17 14.46
N VAL A 438 -10.73 -8.25 14.18
CA VAL A 438 -11.08 -6.89 13.77
C VAL A 438 -10.55 -6.65 12.37
N ASP A 439 -11.42 -6.16 11.48
CA ASP A 439 -11.00 -5.74 10.14
C ASP A 439 -10.16 -4.47 10.24
N ALA A 440 -8.85 -4.64 10.28
CA ALA A 440 -7.83 -3.61 10.47
C ALA A 440 -6.53 -4.10 9.83
N ASN A 441 -5.55 -3.21 9.64
CA ASN A 441 -4.23 -3.63 9.18
C ASN A 441 -3.47 -4.34 10.33
N ASN A 442 -2.97 -3.58 11.31
CA ASN A 442 -2.34 -4.11 12.53
C ASN A 442 -2.96 -3.42 13.77
N SER A 443 -2.50 -3.73 14.98
CA SER A 443 -3.00 -3.17 16.24
C SER A 443 -1.89 -2.60 17.11
N ASP A 444 -2.23 -1.56 17.87
CA ASP A 444 -1.42 -1.11 19.00
C ASP A 444 -1.41 -2.17 20.11
N ARG A 445 -0.22 -2.41 20.69
CA ARG A 445 -0.02 -3.42 21.74
C ARG A 445 -0.86 -3.12 22.99
N SER A 446 -0.95 -1.85 23.40
CA SER A 446 -1.70 -1.47 24.61
C SER A 446 -3.20 -1.64 24.42
N PHE A 447 -3.71 -1.41 23.21
CA PHE A 447 -5.09 -1.71 22.85
C PHE A 447 -5.37 -3.22 22.91
N ARG A 448 -4.49 -4.05 22.32
CA ARG A 448 -4.59 -5.50 22.37
C ARG A 448 -4.68 -6.02 23.81
N GLU A 449 -3.76 -5.61 24.69
CA GLU A 449 -3.75 -6.11 26.07
C GLU A 449 -4.98 -5.67 26.86
N ARG A 450 -5.48 -4.44 26.63
CA ARG A 450 -6.76 -4.00 27.23
C ARG A 450 -7.93 -4.84 26.74
N LEU A 451 -8.04 -5.08 25.44
CA LEU A 451 -9.11 -5.91 24.88
C LEU A 451 -9.09 -7.32 25.47
N ARG A 452 -7.91 -7.96 25.53
CA ARG A 452 -7.75 -9.29 26.15
C ARG A 452 -8.19 -9.28 27.60
N SER A 453 -7.72 -8.30 28.38
CA SER A 453 -8.07 -8.15 29.80
C SER A 453 -9.58 -7.98 30.02
N GLU A 454 -10.22 -7.15 29.20
CA GLU A 454 -11.67 -6.94 29.25
C GLU A 454 -12.44 -8.23 28.97
N VAL A 455 -12.07 -8.99 27.93
CA VAL A 455 -12.76 -10.25 27.60
C VAL A 455 -12.51 -11.32 28.66
N VAL A 456 -11.29 -11.45 29.19
CA VAL A 456 -10.99 -12.38 30.29
C VAL A 456 -11.81 -12.05 31.54
N SER A 457 -12.02 -10.75 31.83
CA SER A 457 -12.87 -10.32 32.95
C SER A 457 -14.34 -10.74 32.82
N MET A 458 -14.79 -11.11 31.61
CA MET A 458 -16.13 -11.65 31.35
C MET A 458 -16.25 -13.16 31.66
N GLY A 459 -15.21 -13.80 32.19
CA GLY A 459 -15.20 -15.22 32.56
C GLY A 459 -14.67 -16.15 31.47
N PHE A 460 -13.79 -15.65 30.60
CA PHE A 460 -13.06 -16.45 29.62
C PHE A 460 -11.69 -16.83 30.17
N GLU A 461 -11.24 -18.05 29.90
CA GLU A 461 -9.91 -18.54 30.30
C GLU A 461 -8.79 -17.81 29.54
N ASP A 462 -9.04 -17.51 28.26
CA ASP A 462 -8.11 -16.78 27.41
C ASP A 462 -8.85 -16.10 26.26
N CYS A 463 -8.23 -15.06 25.73
CA CYS A 463 -8.69 -14.30 24.59
C CYS A 463 -7.48 -13.88 23.75
N GLU A 464 -7.65 -13.83 22.42
CA GLU A 464 -6.68 -13.19 21.54
C GLU A 464 -7.36 -12.27 20.52
N LEU A 465 -6.68 -11.17 20.20
CA LEU A 465 -7.06 -10.24 19.13
C LEU A 465 -6.39 -10.66 17.82
N PHE A 466 -7.12 -10.66 16.73
CA PHE A 466 -6.59 -10.89 15.39
C PHE A 466 -6.98 -9.71 14.53
N THR A 467 -6.09 -9.24 13.67
CA THR A 467 -6.47 -8.36 12.57
C THR A 467 -6.45 -9.12 11.24
N THR A 468 -7.10 -8.54 10.24
CA THR A 468 -7.24 -9.14 8.91
C THR A 468 -6.12 -8.74 7.96
N ASP A 469 -5.20 -7.88 8.41
CA ASP A 469 -4.19 -7.22 7.58
C ASP A 469 -4.80 -6.52 6.35
N ASN A 470 -5.86 -5.74 6.56
CA ASN A 470 -6.60 -5.16 5.45
C ASN A 470 -5.89 -3.96 4.82
N HIS A 471 -5.21 -4.18 3.69
CA HIS A 471 -4.51 -3.13 2.94
C HIS A 471 -5.44 -2.15 2.19
N SER A 472 -6.75 -2.38 2.12
CA SER A 472 -7.67 -1.34 1.62
C SER A 472 -7.64 -0.06 2.49
N LEU A 473 -7.16 -0.19 3.73
CA LEU A 473 -6.97 0.90 4.70
C LEU A 473 -5.68 1.69 4.48
N VAL A 474 -4.80 1.22 3.60
CA VAL A 474 -3.50 1.85 3.32
C VAL A 474 -3.66 2.95 2.27
N HIS A 475 -3.00 4.08 2.50
CA HIS A 475 -3.03 5.25 1.61
C HIS A 475 -4.41 5.90 1.44
N VAL A 476 -5.26 5.79 2.46
CA VAL A 476 -6.56 6.46 2.53
C VAL A 476 -6.35 7.98 2.58
N ARG A 477 -7.18 8.72 1.84
CA ARG A 477 -7.09 10.17 1.75
C ARG A 477 -7.33 10.82 3.12
N GLY A 478 -6.41 11.69 3.54
CA GLY A 478 -6.52 12.42 4.82
C GLY A 478 -5.81 11.75 5.99
N VAL A 479 -5.19 10.59 5.79
CA VAL A 479 -4.26 10.01 6.75
C VAL A 479 -2.95 10.81 6.73
N THR A 480 -2.51 11.22 7.92
CA THR A 480 -1.27 11.97 8.13
C THR A 480 -0.21 11.19 8.90
N ALA A 481 -0.52 9.95 9.30
CA ALA A 481 0.46 9.05 9.89
C ALA A 481 1.62 8.81 8.89
N GLU A 482 2.84 8.73 9.40
CA GLU A 482 4.04 8.52 8.58
C GLU A 482 3.96 7.23 7.76
N ARG A 483 3.35 6.18 8.35
CA ARG A 483 3.07 4.89 7.71
C ARG A 483 2.04 4.96 6.57
N GLY A 484 1.26 6.04 6.50
CA GLY A 484 0.18 6.19 5.50
C GLY A 484 -1.12 5.46 5.85
N TYR A 485 -1.24 4.89 7.04
CA TYR A 485 -2.46 4.31 7.62
C TYR A 485 -2.41 4.40 9.16
N TYR A 486 -3.57 4.23 9.82
CA TYR A 486 -3.66 4.11 11.28
C TYR A 486 -3.84 2.65 11.68
N ILE A 487 -3.14 2.22 12.73
CA ILE A 487 -3.35 0.91 13.33
C ILE A 487 -4.52 0.96 14.32
N LEU A 488 -5.12 -0.19 14.61
CA LEU A 488 -6.21 -0.30 15.57
C LEU A 488 -5.75 0.21 16.95
N GLY A 489 -6.50 1.16 17.51
CA GLY A 489 -6.19 1.83 18.77
C GLY A 489 -5.74 3.29 18.65
N GLU A 490 -5.25 3.75 17.49
CA GLU A 490 -4.71 5.13 17.35
C GLU A 490 -5.78 6.21 17.17
N ARG A 491 -6.88 5.89 16.50
CA ARG A 491 -7.91 6.87 16.07
C ARG A 491 -9.33 6.45 16.44
N ILE A 492 -9.46 5.58 17.42
CA ILE A 492 -10.75 5.13 17.95
C ILE A 492 -10.92 5.58 19.41
N ASP A 493 -12.16 5.77 19.84
CA ASP A 493 -12.46 5.82 21.27
C ASP A 493 -12.38 4.41 21.81
N VAL A 494 -11.38 4.14 22.65
CA VAL A 494 -11.09 2.79 23.10
C VAL A 494 -12.19 2.23 23.99
N GLU A 495 -12.76 3.01 24.90
CA GLU A 495 -13.82 2.53 25.79
C GLU A 495 -15.10 2.22 25.01
N HIS A 496 -15.44 3.11 24.06
CA HIS A 496 -16.57 2.88 23.16
C HIS A 496 -16.35 1.63 22.31
N PHE A 497 -15.16 1.47 21.71
CA PHE A 497 -14.85 0.29 20.91
C PHE A 497 -14.89 -1.01 21.72
N LEU A 498 -14.35 -1.02 22.94
CA LEU A 498 -14.42 -2.16 23.85
C LEU A 498 -15.87 -2.51 24.20
N SER A 499 -16.77 -1.53 24.32
CA SER A 499 -18.21 -1.78 24.51
C SER A 499 -18.83 -2.52 23.32
N ILE A 500 -18.38 -2.25 22.09
CA ILE A 500 -18.83 -2.96 20.88
C ILE A 500 -18.31 -4.40 20.90
N VAL A 501 -17.03 -4.59 21.24
CA VAL A 501 -16.43 -5.93 21.38
C VAL A 501 -17.20 -6.75 22.43
N LYS A 502 -17.50 -6.18 23.61
CA LYS A 502 -18.29 -6.85 24.65
C LYS A 502 -19.65 -7.31 24.14
N ARG A 503 -20.38 -6.45 23.44
CA ARG A 503 -21.68 -6.81 22.83
C ARG A 503 -21.53 -7.94 21.79
N ALA A 504 -20.49 -7.89 20.97
CA ALA A 504 -20.20 -8.96 20.00
C ALA A 504 -19.89 -10.29 20.71
N VAL A 505 -19.13 -10.26 21.80
CA VAL A 505 -18.83 -11.43 22.64
C VAL A 505 -20.10 -12.00 23.27
N GLU A 506 -20.97 -11.15 23.82
CA GLU A 506 -22.27 -11.57 24.38
C GLU A 506 -23.17 -12.19 23.30
N GLU A 507 -23.22 -11.60 22.10
CA GLU A 507 -23.97 -12.14 20.97
C GLU A 507 -23.43 -13.52 20.55
N ALA A 508 -22.11 -13.69 20.49
CA ALA A 508 -21.49 -14.98 20.17
C ALA A 508 -21.81 -16.03 21.25
N CYS A 509 -21.71 -15.66 22.53
CA CYS A 509 -22.11 -16.50 23.66
C CYS A 509 -23.58 -16.94 23.58
N SER A 510 -24.49 -16.04 23.20
CA SER A 510 -25.92 -16.37 23.07
C SER A 510 -26.22 -17.40 21.96
N LYS A 511 -25.28 -17.57 21.03
CA LYS A 511 -25.37 -18.50 19.90
C LYS A 511 -24.52 -19.76 20.10
N LEU A 512 -23.97 -19.99 21.29
CA LEU A 512 -23.22 -21.19 21.60
C LEU A 512 -24.10 -22.43 21.41
N CYS A 513 -23.66 -23.32 20.53
CA CYS A 513 -24.25 -24.64 20.37
C CYS A 513 -23.15 -25.67 20.18
N GLU A 514 -23.41 -26.91 20.61
CA GLU A 514 -22.55 -28.04 20.28
C GLU A 514 -22.37 -28.11 18.76
N ALA A 515 -21.13 -28.23 18.30
CA ALA A 515 -20.84 -28.24 16.88
C ALA A 515 -19.72 -29.21 16.53
N GLU A 516 -19.90 -29.87 15.40
CA GLU A 516 -18.83 -30.60 14.72
C GLU A 516 -18.07 -29.64 13.80
N VAL A 517 -16.73 -29.65 13.84
CA VAL A 517 -15.92 -28.69 13.08
C VAL A 517 -15.25 -29.36 11.89
N LEU A 518 -15.81 -29.17 10.69
CA LEU A 518 -15.25 -29.72 9.47
C LEU A 518 -14.16 -28.84 8.89
N TYR A 519 -13.20 -29.48 8.19
CA TYR A 519 -12.10 -28.77 7.56
C TYR A 519 -12.04 -28.98 6.05
N LEU A 520 -11.82 -27.88 5.32
CA LEU A 520 -11.52 -27.88 3.90
C LEU A 520 -10.23 -27.12 3.65
N THR A 521 -9.40 -27.59 2.73
CA THR A 521 -8.35 -26.76 2.16
C THR A 521 -8.58 -26.65 0.67
N VAL A 522 -8.85 -25.43 0.20
CA VAL A 522 -9.00 -25.12 -1.22
C VAL A 522 -7.64 -24.66 -1.74
N LYS A 523 -7.23 -25.19 -2.89
CA LYS A 523 -5.97 -24.82 -3.55
C LYS A 523 -6.28 -24.28 -4.93
N VAL A 524 -5.71 -23.14 -5.28
CA VAL A 524 -6.00 -22.44 -6.53
C VAL A 524 -4.68 -21.99 -7.16
N ARG A 525 -4.50 -22.30 -8.45
CA ARG A 525 -3.44 -21.67 -9.24
C ARG A 525 -3.84 -20.25 -9.61
N ALA A 526 -3.04 -19.29 -9.19
CA ALA A 526 -3.21 -17.86 -9.46
C ALA A 526 -1.86 -17.22 -9.75
N HIS A 527 -1.88 -16.12 -10.49
CA HIS A 527 -0.71 -15.28 -10.65
C HIS A 527 -0.54 -14.39 -9.42
N VAL A 528 0.63 -14.48 -8.78
CA VAL A 528 0.98 -13.74 -7.57
C VAL A 528 2.22 -12.89 -7.80
N LEU A 529 2.45 -11.89 -6.95
CA LEU A 529 3.58 -10.98 -7.11
C LEU A 529 4.94 -11.70 -6.96
N GLY A 530 5.01 -12.68 -6.06
CA GLY A 530 6.21 -13.44 -5.76
C GLY A 530 7.31 -12.63 -5.08
N GLU A 531 8.20 -13.31 -4.36
CA GLU A 531 9.28 -12.67 -3.59
C GLU A 531 10.17 -11.76 -4.45
N THR A 532 10.51 -12.24 -5.65
CA THR A 532 11.37 -11.48 -6.57
C THR A 532 10.62 -10.30 -7.18
N GLY A 533 9.34 -10.47 -7.56
CA GLY A 533 8.54 -9.39 -8.12
C GLY A 533 8.30 -8.28 -7.10
N HIS A 534 7.97 -8.64 -5.86
CA HIS A 534 7.79 -7.70 -4.75
C HIS A 534 9.07 -6.88 -4.50
N ARG A 535 10.19 -7.57 -4.25
CA ARG A 535 11.49 -6.93 -4.01
C ARG A 535 11.93 -6.02 -5.17
N ASN A 536 11.70 -6.43 -6.41
CA ASN A 536 12.10 -5.65 -7.57
C ASN A 536 11.25 -4.38 -7.76
N ILE A 537 9.96 -4.43 -7.45
CA ILE A 537 9.08 -3.24 -7.47
C ILE A 537 9.48 -2.27 -6.35
N GLU A 538 9.73 -2.79 -5.14
CA GLU A 538 10.18 -1.98 -4.01
C GLU A 538 11.54 -1.32 -4.29
N ALA A 539 12.50 -2.10 -4.78
CA ALA A 539 13.80 -1.61 -5.22
C ALA A 539 13.65 -0.55 -6.30
N LEU A 540 12.76 -0.74 -7.28
CA LEU A 540 12.51 0.26 -8.32
C LEU A 540 12.02 1.59 -7.74
N MET A 541 11.10 1.56 -6.77
CA MET A 541 10.60 2.78 -6.13
C MET A 541 11.72 3.50 -5.37
N ASN A 542 12.44 2.77 -4.51
CA ASN A 542 13.49 3.32 -3.66
C ASN A 542 14.71 3.83 -4.47
N GLU A 543 15.18 3.04 -5.43
CA GLU A 543 16.32 3.40 -6.28
C GLU A 543 15.97 4.50 -7.28
N SER A 544 14.72 4.59 -7.77
CA SER A 544 14.31 5.67 -8.67
C SER A 544 14.38 7.03 -7.97
N VAL A 545 13.92 7.11 -6.71
CA VAL A 545 13.98 8.36 -5.92
C VAL A 545 15.44 8.74 -5.63
N LYS A 546 16.26 7.78 -5.19
CA LYS A 546 17.69 8.01 -4.94
C LYS A 546 18.43 8.47 -6.19
N THR A 547 18.18 7.79 -7.32
CA THR A 547 18.77 8.12 -8.63
C THR A 547 18.34 9.50 -9.10
N PHE A 548 17.04 9.82 -9.01
CA PHE A 548 16.52 11.13 -9.36
C PHE A 548 17.18 12.25 -8.55
N LYS A 549 17.25 12.12 -7.22
CA LYS A 549 17.89 13.12 -6.33
C LYS A 549 19.37 13.30 -6.68
N LYS A 550 20.12 12.20 -6.77
CA LYS A 550 21.56 12.22 -7.08
C LYS A 550 21.83 12.86 -8.44
N LEU A 551 21.14 12.41 -9.49
CA LEU A 551 21.36 12.92 -10.84
C LEU A 551 20.84 14.35 -11.03
N SER A 552 19.77 14.74 -10.35
CA SER A 552 19.31 16.13 -10.37
C SER A 552 20.40 17.06 -9.82
N LEU A 553 21.02 16.70 -8.69
CA LEU A 553 22.14 17.48 -8.14
C LEU A 553 23.36 17.45 -9.07
N SER A 554 23.76 16.27 -9.57
CA SER A 554 24.99 16.14 -10.36
C SER A 554 24.89 16.65 -11.80
N LEU A 555 23.68 16.84 -12.33
CA LEU A 555 23.49 17.32 -13.71
C LEU A 555 22.98 18.75 -13.76
N TYR A 556 21.96 19.11 -12.96
CA TYR A 556 21.42 20.46 -13.01
C TYR A 556 22.34 21.49 -12.36
N VAL A 557 23.01 21.18 -11.25
CA VAL A 557 23.91 22.16 -10.61
C VAL A 557 25.07 22.52 -11.53
N PRO A 558 25.83 21.56 -12.11
CA PRO A 558 26.87 21.90 -13.08
C PRO A 558 26.32 22.58 -14.33
N ALA A 559 25.15 22.17 -14.85
CA ALA A 559 24.54 22.82 -16.00
C ALA A 559 24.20 24.29 -15.71
N LEU A 560 23.68 24.60 -14.51
CA LEU A 560 23.44 25.99 -14.08
C LEU A 560 24.76 26.77 -14.00
N LEU A 561 25.81 26.21 -13.39
CA LEU A 561 27.12 26.85 -13.29
C LEU A 561 27.74 27.12 -14.67
N VAL A 562 27.66 26.16 -15.58
CA VAL A 562 28.15 26.32 -16.97
C VAL A 562 27.37 27.43 -17.69
N LEU A 563 26.04 27.48 -17.53
CA LEU A 563 25.23 28.54 -18.14
C LEU A 563 25.57 29.92 -17.58
N TYR A 564 25.75 30.04 -16.26
CA TYR A 564 26.20 31.30 -15.65
C TYR A 564 27.62 31.68 -16.04
N ALA A 565 28.50 30.72 -16.31
CA ALA A 565 29.82 31.00 -16.86
C ALA A 565 29.74 31.44 -18.34
N LEU A 566 28.86 30.83 -19.14
CA LEU A 566 28.63 31.20 -20.53
C LEU A 566 28.05 32.62 -20.67
N SER A 567 27.20 33.07 -19.74
CA SER A 567 26.72 34.47 -19.71
C SER A 567 27.81 35.49 -19.39
N LEU A 568 29.02 35.07 -19.02
CA LEU A 568 30.16 35.98 -18.87
C LEU A 568 30.96 36.13 -20.18
N LEU A 569 30.72 35.24 -21.14
CA LEU A 569 31.48 35.11 -22.39
C LEU A 569 30.68 35.57 -23.62
N LEU A 570 29.35 35.55 -23.52
CA LEU A 570 28.38 36.04 -24.50
C LEU A 570 27.99 37.46 -24.15
#